data_AF-A0A7X9FAU5-F1
#
_entry.id   AF-A0A7X9FAU5-F1
#
_cell.length_a   1.000
_cell.length_b   1.000
_cell.length_c   1.000
_cell.angle_alpha   90.00
_cell.angle_beta   90.00
_cell.angle_gamma   90.00
#
_symmetry.space_group_name_H-M   'P 1'
#
loop_
_entity.id
_entity.type
_entity.pdbx_description
1 polymer ?
#
loop_
_entity_poly.entity_id
_entity_poly.type
_entity_poly.pdbx_seq_one_letter_code
_entity_poly.pdbx_strand_id
1 'polypeptide(L)'
;MPVILALTILPDLLSSQDIGSKVLMMVAGDTITAAEFIRMYRKSSDTFNLKEFENYLDQFVVFKLKVADAVEKGYDTTKSFRDELRGYRNQISSNYLSDSDVK
;
A
#
# COMPACT_ATOMS: atom_id res chain seq x y z
N MET A 1 -30.01 -50.61 -11.32
CA MET A 1 -29.31 -50.67 -10.02
C MET A 1 -28.20 -49.62 -10.05
N PRO A 2 -28.00 -48.87 -8.96
CA PRO A 2 -27.93 -47.41 -9.01
C PRO A 2 -26.58 -46.84 -9.46
N VAL A 3 -26.72 -45.66 -10.05
CA VAL A 3 -25.69 -44.66 -10.35
C VAL A 3 -24.95 -44.28 -9.07
N ILE A 4 -23.63 -44.46 -9.05
CA ILE A 4 -22.76 -43.68 -8.16
C ILE A 4 -21.61 -43.14 -9.02
N LEU A 5 -21.91 -42.04 -9.70
CA LEU A 5 -20.91 -41.12 -10.21
C LEU A 5 -20.26 -40.48 -8.98
N ALA A 6 -19.16 -41.06 -8.49
CA ALA A 6 -18.35 -40.46 -7.44
C ALA A 6 -17.61 -39.26 -8.03
N LEU A 7 -18.29 -38.12 -8.05
CA LEU A 7 -17.73 -36.80 -8.30
C LEU A 7 -16.81 -36.45 -7.12
N THR A 8 -15.54 -36.86 -7.19
CA THR A 8 -14.50 -36.34 -6.29
C THR A 8 -14.20 -34.91 -6.70
N ILE A 9 -14.96 -33.97 -6.15
CA ILE A 9 -14.68 -32.54 -6.25
C ILE A 9 -13.32 -32.30 -5.57
N LEU A 10 -12.37 -31.77 -6.34
CA LEU A 10 -11.04 -31.36 -5.91
C LEU A 10 -11.07 -30.51 -4.63
N PRO A 11 -10.11 -30.66 -3.70
CA PRO A 11 -9.98 -29.82 -2.51
C PRO A 11 -9.36 -28.44 -2.83
N ASP A 12 -9.78 -27.76 -3.91
CA ASP A 12 -9.38 -26.38 -4.18
C ASP A 12 -10.22 -25.34 -3.39
N LEU A 13 -11.09 -25.80 -2.50
CA LEU A 13 -12.06 -24.98 -1.77
C LEU A 13 -11.51 -24.32 -0.48
N LEU A 14 -10.21 -24.07 -0.39
CA LEU A 14 -9.61 -23.34 0.74
C LEU A 14 -8.73 -22.18 0.25
N SER A 15 -9.24 -21.39 -0.69
CA SER A 15 -8.68 -20.07 -0.94
C SER A 15 -9.15 -19.11 0.15
N SER A 16 -8.31 -18.84 1.16
CA SER A 16 -8.52 -17.72 2.08
C SER A 16 -8.33 -16.42 1.29
N GLN A 17 -9.43 -15.80 0.84
CA GLN A 17 -9.37 -14.50 0.18
C GLN A 17 -9.19 -13.41 1.24
N ASP A 18 -7.95 -12.97 1.45
CA ASP A 18 -7.67 -11.77 2.23
C ASP A 18 -8.17 -10.54 1.46
N ILE A 19 -9.16 -9.84 2.03
CA ILE A 19 -9.69 -8.59 1.47
C ILE A 19 -8.57 -7.55 1.31
N GLY A 20 -7.58 -7.54 2.21
CA GLY A 20 -6.45 -6.64 2.14
C GLY A 20 -5.63 -6.77 0.86
N SER A 21 -5.40 -8.01 0.42
CA SER A 21 -4.65 -8.34 -0.79
C SER A 21 -5.39 -8.03 -2.10
N LYS A 22 -6.70 -7.77 -2.07
CA LYS A 22 -7.47 -7.47 -3.29
C LYS A 22 -7.02 -6.15 -3.90
N VAL A 23 -6.92 -6.14 -5.23
CA VAL A 23 -6.70 -4.92 -6.02
C VAL A 23 -7.91 -4.02 -5.86
N LEU A 24 -7.68 -2.82 -5.33
CA LEU A 24 -8.70 -1.80 -5.19
C LEU A 24 -8.78 -0.94 -6.46
N MET A 25 -7.62 -0.54 -6.98
CA MET A 25 -7.52 0.32 -8.16
C MET A 25 -6.15 0.16 -8.84
N MET A 26 -6.05 0.65 -10.08
CA MET A 26 -4.80 0.78 -10.81
C MET A 26 -4.61 2.25 -11.24
N VAL A 27 -3.45 2.83 -10.95
CA VAL A 27 -3.14 4.24 -11.27
C VAL A 27 -1.79 4.29 -11.97
N ALA A 28 -1.76 4.80 -13.21
CA ALA A 28 -0.53 4.88 -14.02
C ALA A 28 0.25 3.55 -14.15
N GLY A 29 -0.46 2.42 -14.20
CA GLY A 29 0.14 1.08 -14.27
C GLY A 29 0.52 0.47 -12.91
N ASP A 30 0.50 1.25 -11.82
CA ASP A 30 0.68 0.73 -10.46
C ASP A 30 -0.61 0.08 -9.96
N THR A 31 -0.49 -1.15 -9.47
CA THR A 31 -1.58 -1.85 -8.79
C THR A 31 -1.60 -1.45 -7.31
N ILE A 32 -2.74 -0.93 -6.84
CA ILE A 32 -2.93 -0.53 -5.44
C ILE A 32 -3.91 -1.51 -4.78
N THR A 33 -3.47 -2.12 -3.67
CA THR A 33 -4.30 -3.04 -2.88
C THR A 33 -5.19 -2.28 -1.89
N ALA A 34 -6.29 -2.91 -1.46
CA ALA A 34 -7.16 -2.35 -0.44
C ALA A 34 -6.41 -2.09 0.87
N ALA A 35 -5.53 -3.01 1.29
CA ALA A 35 -4.71 -2.85 2.48
C ALA A 35 -3.77 -1.65 2.38
N GLU A 36 -3.13 -1.43 1.23
CA GLU A 36 -2.25 -0.28 1.00
C GLU A 36 -3.01 1.03 1.17
N PHE A 37 -4.12 1.18 0.46
CA PHE A 37 -4.94 2.39 0.51
C PHE A 37 -5.46 2.67 1.92
N ILE A 38 -6.04 1.65 2.59
CA ILE A 38 -6.58 1.79 3.95
C ILE A 38 -5.47 2.17 4.94
N ARG A 39 -4.26 1.61 4.81
CA ARG A 39 -3.10 1.99 5.64
C ARG A 39 -2.77 3.46 5.50
N MET A 40 -2.83 4.00 4.28
CA MET A 40 -2.53 5.41 4.03
C MET A 40 -3.65 6.31 4.54
N TYR A 41 -4.91 5.96 4.30
CA TYR A 41 -6.08 6.69 4.81
C TYR A 41 -6.06 6.79 6.34
N ARG A 42 -5.82 5.68 7.04
CA ARG A 42 -5.77 5.64 8.52
C ARG A 42 -4.65 6.47 9.14
N LYS A 43 -3.62 6.87 8.38
CA LYS A 43 -2.62 7.83 8.85
C LYS A 43 -3.14 9.27 8.85
N SER A 44 -4.15 9.55 8.05
CA SER A 44 -4.74 10.89 7.89
C SER A 44 -6.00 11.10 8.74
N SER A 45 -6.68 10.03 9.15
CA SER A 45 -7.89 10.12 9.98
C SER A 45 -7.99 8.94 10.96
N ASP A 46 -8.36 9.27 12.20
CA ASP A 46 -8.64 8.31 13.27
C ASP A 46 -10.10 7.82 13.26
N THR A 47 -11.00 8.51 12.55
CA THR A 47 -12.43 8.15 12.48
C THR A 47 -12.92 8.07 11.04
N PHE A 48 -13.93 7.22 10.78
CA PHE A 48 -14.46 7.04 9.43
C PHE A 48 -15.61 8.02 9.15
N ASN A 49 -15.48 8.77 8.07
CA ASN A 49 -16.52 9.60 7.48
C ASN A 49 -16.53 9.35 5.96
N LEU A 50 -17.68 8.98 5.40
CA LEU A 50 -17.78 8.61 3.98
C LEU A 50 -17.33 9.74 3.03
N LYS A 51 -17.73 10.98 3.30
CA LYS A 51 -17.37 12.13 2.47
C LYS A 51 -15.86 12.41 2.51
N GLU A 52 -15.26 12.31 3.69
CA GLU A 52 -13.82 12.49 3.85
C GLU A 52 -13.04 11.34 3.21
N PHE A 53 -13.57 10.12 3.28
CA PHE A 53 -13.02 8.95 2.63
C PHE A 53 -13.01 9.08 1.10
N GLU A 54 -14.13 9.50 0.50
CA GLU A 54 -14.24 9.77 -0.94
C GLU A 54 -13.28 10.89 -1.37
N ASN A 55 -13.24 12.00 -0.62
CA ASN A 55 -12.31 13.09 -0.91
C ASN A 55 -10.84 12.64 -0.79
N TYR A 56 -10.52 11.81 0.21
CA TYR A 56 -9.17 11.26 0.34
C TYR A 56 -8.82 10.32 -0.82
N LEU A 57 -9.78 9.51 -1.29
CA LEU A 57 -9.60 8.66 -2.45
C LEU A 57 -9.19 9.47 -3.69
N ASP A 58 -9.89 10.56 -3.97
CA ASP A 58 -9.56 11.45 -5.10
C ASP A 58 -8.16 12.06 -4.95
N GLN A 59 -7.84 12.57 -3.76
CA GLN A 59 -6.51 13.13 -3.46
C GLN A 59 -5.40 12.08 -3.60
N PHE A 60 -5.66 10.85 -3.17
CA PHE A 60 -4.73 9.74 -3.28
C PHE A 60 -4.43 9.38 -4.74
N VAL A 61 -5.46 9.34 -5.60
CA VAL A 61 -5.28 9.13 -7.05
C VAL A 61 -4.44 10.24 -7.67
N VAL A 62 -4.76 11.52 -7.38
CA VAL A 62 -3.97 12.67 -7.85
C VAL A 62 -2.53 12.61 -7.36
N PHE A 63 -2.30 12.20 -6.11
CA PHE A 63 -0.97 12.00 -5.56
C PHE A 63 -0.19 10.92 -6.33
N LYS A 64 -0.79 9.74 -6.56
CA LYS A 64 -0.15 8.65 -7.31
C LYS A 64 0.19 9.06 -8.74
N LEU A 65 -0.68 9.80 -9.42
CA LEU A 65 -0.41 10.35 -10.75
C LEU A 65 0.78 11.32 -10.75
N LYS A 66 0.88 12.21 -9.76
CA LYS A 66 2.02 13.13 -9.62
C LYS A 66 3.33 12.40 -9.35
N VAL A 67 3.30 11.34 -8.54
CA VAL A 67 4.48 10.49 -8.30
C VAL A 67 4.92 9.82 -9.58
N ALA A 68 3.99 9.24 -10.35
CA ALA A 68 4.31 8.60 -11.63
C ALA A 68 4.97 9.58 -12.62
N ASP A 69 4.40 10.78 -12.80
CA ASP A 69 4.97 11.84 -13.64
C ASP A 69 6.36 12.30 -13.16
N ALA A 70 6.57 12.42 -11.85
CA ALA A 70 7.87 12.78 -11.28
C ALA A 70 8.94 11.71 -11.52
N VAL A 71 8.58 10.42 -11.42
CA VAL A 71 9.48 9.30 -11.70
C VAL A 71 9.80 9.22 -13.19
N GLU A 72 8.81 9.41 -14.06
CA GLU A 72 9.02 9.47 -15.51
C GLU A 72 10.01 10.59 -15.89
N LYS A 73 9.94 11.73 -15.21
CA LYS A 73 10.87 12.86 -15.37
C LYS A 73 12.22 12.67 -14.66
N GLY A 74 12.40 11.57 -13.93
CA GLY A 74 13.63 11.23 -13.22
C GLY A 74 13.92 12.09 -11.98
N TYR A 75 12.91 12.74 -11.38
CA TYR A 75 13.10 13.61 -10.21
C TYR A 75 13.59 12.85 -8.98
N ASP A 76 13.21 11.58 -8.85
CA ASP A 76 13.69 10.63 -7.83
C ASP A 76 15.18 10.25 -8.00
N THR A 77 15.77 10.55 -9.16
CA THR A 77 17.19 10.30 -9.45
C THR A 77 18.06 11.55 -9.37
N THR A 78 17.51 12.69 -8.96
CA THR A 78 18.31 13.90 -8.78
C THR A 78 19.27 13.76 -7.60
N LYS A 79 20.40 14.47 -7.63
CA LYS A 79 21.35 14.48 -6.51
C LYS A 79 20.70 15.02 -5.24
N SER A 80 19.94 16.11 -5.35
CA SER A 80 19.21 16.72 -4.23
C SER A 80 18.25 15.73 -3.58
N PHE A 81 17.44 15.02 -4.36
CA PHE A 81 16.52 14.01 -3.83
C PHE A 81 17.25 12.88 -3.10
N ARG A 82 18.34 12.35 -3.67
CA ARG A 82 19.14 11.30 -3.00
C ARG A 82 19.78 11.79 -1.71
N ASP A 83 20.26 13.04 -1.69
CA ASP A 83 20.88 13.63 -0.51
C ASP A 83 19.86 13.82 0.61
N GLU A 84 18.67 14.34 0.30
CA GLU A 84 17.56 14.49 1.23
C GLU A 84 17.06 13.14 1.77
N LEU A 85 16.82 12.17 0.88
CA LEU A 85 16.41 10.82 1.26
C LEU A 85 17.41 10.14 2.20
N ARG A 86 18.71 10.33 1.95
CA ARG A 86 19.77 9.86 2.84
C ARG A 86 19.72 10.57 4.19
N GLY A 87 19.45 11.87 4.22
CA GLY A 87 19.22 12.63 5.45
C GLY A 87 18.10 12.04 6.30
N TYR A 88 16.94 11.78 5.71
CA TYR A 88 15.80 11.16 6.41
C TYR A 88 16.13 9.76 6.94
N ARG A 89 16.83 8.93 6.15
CA ARG A 89 17.26 7.60 6.61
C ARG A 89 18.17 7.69 7.82
N ASN A 90 19.13 8.62 7.81
CA ASN A 90 20.05 8.80 8.93
C ASN A 90 19.29 9.19 10.20
N GLN A 91 18.35 10.14 10.12
CA GLN A 91 17.52 10.59 11.25
C GLN A 91 16.65 9.48 11.85
N ILE A 92 16.09 8.60 11.02
CA ILE A 92 15.27 7.49 11.50
C ILE A 92 16.18 6.42 12.11
N SER A 93 17.28 6.06 11.44
CA SER A 93 18.18 4.99 11.87
C SER A 93 18.86 5.28 13.21
N SER A 94 19.17 6.54 13.53
CA SER A 94 19.78 6.91 14.81
C SER A 94 18.87 6.55 15.99
N ASN A 95 17.54 6.64 15.83
CA ASN A 95 16.58 6.31 16.89
C ASN A 95 16.39 4.80 17.10
N TYR A 96 16.84 3.96 16.16
CA TYR A 96 16.76 2.49 16.26
C TYR A 96 18.11 1.82 16.58
N LEU A 97 19.23 2.51 16.28
CA LEU A 97 20.59 2.01 16.50
C LEU A 97 21.23 2.53 17.80
N SER A 98 20.60 3.52 18.44
CA SER A 98 20.98 3.96 19.78
C SER A 98 20.14 3.19 20.77
N ASP A 99 20.75 2.25 21.49
CA ASP A 99 20.11 1.61 22.63
C ASP A 99 19.81 2.71 23.67
N SER A 100 18.53 3.03 23.87
CA SER A 100 18.10 4.03 24.85
C SER A 100 17.95 3.47 26.26
N ASP A 101 18.26 2.19 26.50
CA ASP A 101 18.29 1.60 27.83
C ASP A 101 19.72 1.46 28.38
N VAL A 102 20.27 2.57 28.86
CA VAL A 102 21.13 2.55 30.05
C VAL A 102 20.80 3.75 30.94
N LYS A 103 19.74 3.61 31.73
CA LYS A 103 19.65 4.19 33.08
C LYS A 103 18.71 3.39 33.97
#